data_AF-A0A6I7PM11-F1
#
_entry.id   AF-A0A6I7PM11-F1
#
_cell.length_a   1.000
_cell.length_b   1.000
_cell.length_c   1.000
_cell.angle_alpha   90.00
_cell.angle_beta   90.00
_cell.angle_gamma   90.00
#
_symmetry.space_group_name_H-M   'P 1'
#
loop_
_entity.id
_entity.type
_entity.pdbx_description
1 polymer ?
#
loop_
_entity_poly.entity_id
_entity_poly.type
_entity_poly.pdbx_seq_one_letter_code
_entity_poly.pdbx_strand_id
1 'polypeptide(L)'
;MAKGQHYSRAQKGIINRYYEHKDTILAQRLCEIASDLALADTDAKRERLWKRAETAIKGAKVEPKTAAKVLSSRNIEELARLAATLSA
;
A
#
# COMPACT_ATOMS: atom_id res chain seq x y z
N MET A 1 -0.70 3.43 -20.28
CA MET A 1 -1.81 4.38 -20.54
C MET A 1 -2.47 3.97 -21.84
N ALA A 2 -3.76 3.62 -21.84
CA ALA A 2 -4.46 3.27 -23.08
C ALA A 2 -4.45 4.47 -24.04
N LYS A 3 -3.98 4.28 -25.27
CA LYS A 3 -3.98 5.32 -26.32
C LYS A 3 -5.44 5.70 -26.59
N GLY A 4 -5.86 6.92 -26.19
CA GLY A 4 -7.15 7.50 -26.62
C GLY A 4 -7.98 8.25 -25.57
N GLN A 5 -7.65 8.23 -24.27
CA GLN A 5 -8.40 9.05 -23.31
C GLN A 5 -7.94 10.51 -23.32
N HIS A 6 -8.70 11.37 -24.00
CA HIS A 6 -8.55 12.82 -23.94
C HIS A 6 -9.12 13.34 -22.62
N TYR A 7 -8.30 13.32 -21.56
CA TYR A 7 -8.68 13.93 -20.29
C TYR A 7 -8.77 15.45 -20.41
N SER A 8 -9.84 16.04 -19.84
CA SER A 8 -9.95 17.48 -19.64
C SER A 8 -8.81 17.99 -18.74
N ARG A 9 -8.54 19.31 -18.77
CA ARG A 9 -7.50 19.90 -17.91
C ARG A 9 -7.71 19.60 -16.42
N ALA A 10 -8.97 19.63 -15.97
CA ALA A 10 -9.33 19.29 -14.60
C ALA A 10 -9.06 17.81 -14.28
N GLN A 11 -9.44 16.89 -15.19
CA GLN A 11 -9.21 15.45 -15.02
C GLN A 11 -7.71 15.13 -14.96
N LYS A 12 -6.89 15.73 -15.84
CA LYS A 12 -5.42 15.61 -15.78
C LYS A 12 -4.87 16.08 -14.44
N GLY A 13 -5.36 17.21 -13.92
CA GLY A 13 -4.97 17.71 -12.61
C GLY A 13 -5.27 16.75 -11.47
N ILE A 14 -6.43 16.08 -11.49
CA ILE A 14 -6.78 15.05 -10.50
C ILE A 14 -5.85 13.84 -10.61
N ILE A 15 -5.59 13.35 -11.83
CA ILE A 15 -4.69 12.22 -12.07
C ILE A 15 -3.28 12.53 -11.57
N ASN A 16 -2.75 13.72 -11.88
CA ASN A 16 -1.43 14.12 -11.46
C ASN A 16 -1.31 14.17 -9.93
N ARG A 17 -2.28 14.80 -9.24
CA ARG A 17 -2.30 14.84 -7.77
C ARG A 17 -2.37 13.44 -7.14
N TYR A 18 -3.11 12.52 -7.74
CA TYR A 18 -3.13 11.13 -7.27
C TYR A 18 -1.72 10.51 -7.31
N TYR A 19 -0.99 10.68 -8.42
CA TYR A 19 0.37 10.13 -8.54
C TYR A 19 1.39 10.88 -7.69
N GLU A 20 1.22 12.19 -7.51
CA GLU A 20 2.02 13.03 -6.62
C GLU A 20 1.94 12.55 -5.16
N HIS A 21 0.74 12.17 -4.71
CA HIS A 21 0.50 11.70 -3.34
C HIS A 21 0.38 10.18 -3.22
N LYS A 22 0.75 9.43 -4.27
CA LYS A 22 0.54 7.97 -4.32
C LYS A 22 1.26 7.26 -3.19
N ASP A 23 2.49 7.66 -2.89
CA ASP A 23 3.29 7.03 -1.83
C ASP A 23 2.65 7.28 -0.45
N THR A 24 2.17 8.50 -0.18
CA THR A 24 1.41 8.83 1.03
C THR A 24 0.10 8.02 1.15
N ILE A 25 -0.65 7.88 0.05
CA ILE A 25 -1.88 7.06 0.01
C ILE A 25 -1.58 5.60 0.35
N LEU A 26 -0.48 5.07 -0.18
CA LEU A 26 -0.06 3.69 0.07
C LEU A 26 0.45 3.50 1.49
N ALA A 27 1.20 4.46 2.03
CA ALA A 27 1.64 4.46 3.43
C ALA A 27 0.44 4.42 4.39
N GLN A 28 -0.54 5.30 4.19
CA GLN A 28 -1.78 5.32 4.96
C GLN A 28 -2.52 3.97 4.89
N ARG A 29 -2.66 3.41 3.69
CA ARG A 29 -3.31 2.12 3.48
C ARG A 29 -2.58 0.96 4.16
N LEU A 30 -1.25 0.97 4.19
CA LEU A 30 -0.46 -0.04 4.90
C LEU A 30 -0.62 0.09 6.42
N CYS A 31 -0.70 1.32 6.94
CA CYS A 31 -0.97 1.59 8.36
C CYS A 31 -2.36 1.08 8.79
N GLU A 32 -3.39 1.31 7.96
CA GLU A 32 -4.74 0.77 8.18
C GLU A 32 -4.74 -0.76 8.20
N ILE A 33 -4.04 -1.40 7.25
CA ILE A 33 -3.93 -2.86 7.21
C ILE A 33 -3.20 -3.41 8.44
N ALA A 34 -2.14 -2.75 8.90
CA ALA A 34 -1.44 -3.15 10.12
C ALA A 34 -2.35 -3.06 11.36
N SER A 35 -3.16 -2.01 11.45
CA SER A 35 -4.15 -1.83 12.52
C SER A 35 -5.23 -2.91 12.47
N ASP A 36 -5.78 -3.18 11.28
CA ASP A 36 -6.76 -4.24 11.06
C ASP A 36 -6.20 -5.63 11.40
N LEU A 37 -4.91 -5.88 11.11
CA LEU A 37 -4.22 -7.13 11.43
C LEU A 37 -4.07 -7.31 12.94
N ALA A 38 -3.76 -6.24 13.67
CA ALA A 38 -3.65 -6.27 15.14
C ALA A 38 -4.99 -6.62 15.81
N LEU A 39 -6.11 -6.27 15.17
CA LEU A 39 -7.47 -6.53 15.65
C LEU A 39 -8.13 -7.76 14.98
N ALA A 40 -7.41 -8.49 14.12
CA ALA A 40 -7.97 -9.64 13.44
C ALA A 40 -8.04 -10.85 14.38
N ASP A 41 -9.25 -11.35 14.58
CA ASP A 41 -9.63 -12.45 15.46
C ASP A 41 -9.55 -13.82 14.78
N THR A 42 -9.65 -13.88 13.45
CA THR A 42 -9.65 -15.12 12.67
C THR A 42 -8.48 -15.20 11.69
N ASP A 43 -7.99 -16.42 11.43
CA ASP A 43 -6.93 -16.67 10.45
C ASP A 43 -7.35 -16.30 9.03
N ALA A 44 -8.62 -16.56 8.67
CA ALA A 44 -9.16 -16.18 7.37
C ALA A 44 -9.11 -14.65 7.14
N LYS A 45 -9.43 -13.86 8.17
CA LYS A 45 -9.34 -12.40 8.13
C LYS A 45 -7.89 -11.93 8.02
N ARG A 46 -6.99 -12.51 8.83
CA ARG A 46 -5.54 -12.24 8.76
C ARG A 46 -4.99 -12.48 7.36
N GLU A 47 -5.31 -13.63 6.76
CA GLU A 47 -4.83 -13.97 5.42
C GLU A 47 -5.34 -13.00 4.34
N ARG A 48 -6.63 -12.60 4.42
CA ARG A 48 -7.19 -11.59 3.51
C ARG A 48 -6.46 -10.25 3.64
N LEU A 49 -6.13 -9.84 4.86
CA LEU A 49 -5.42 -8.59 5.12
C LEU A 49 -3.98 -8.63 4.60
N TRP A 50 -3.27 -9.74 4.75
CA TRP A 50 -1.93 -9.90 4.19
C TRP A 50 -1.91 -9.90 2.66
N LYS A 51 -2.91 -10.49 1.99
CA LYS A 51 -3.07 -10.36 0.52
C LYS A 51 -3.29 -8.90 0.10
N ARG A 52 -4.05 -8.13 0.89
CA ARG A 52 -4.20 -6.68 0.68
C ARG A 52 -2.89 -5.94 0.90
N ALA A 53 -2.10 -6.31 1.93
CA ALA A 53 -0.79 -5.73 2.20
C ALA A 53 0.16 -5.96 1.01
N GLU A 54 0.22 -7.18 0.48
CA GLU A 54 1.02 -7.52 -0.70
C GLU A 54 0.67 -6.64 -1.91
N THR A 55 -0.63 -6.45 -2.16
CA THR A 55 -1.09 -5.61 -3.29
C THR A 55 -0.69 -4.14 -3.10
N ALA A 56 -0.76 -3.64 -1.87
CA ALA A 56 -0.35 -2.27 -1.56
C ALA A 56 1.18 -2.09 -1.66
N ILE A 57 1.97 -3.05 -1.16
CA ILE A 57 3.43 -3.03 -1.26
C ILE A 57 3.88 -3.09 -2.72
N LYS A 58 3.25 -3.91 -3.57
CA LYS A 58 3.53 -3.94 -5.02
C LYS A 58 3.24 -2.61 -5.72
N GLY A 59 2.26 -1.86 -5.20
CA GLY A 59 1.92 -0.52 -5.70
C GLY A 59 2.91 0.56 -5.26
N ALA A 60 3.63 0.31 -4.16
CA ALA A 60 4.61 1.21 -3.56
C ALA A 60 6.01 0.97 -4.15
N LYS A 61 6.85 2.00 -4.16
CA LYS A 61 8.24 1.90 -4.64
C LYS A 61 9.16 1.29 -3.58
N VAL A 62 8.77 0.15 -3.01
CA VAL A 62 9.55 -0.56 -1.99
C VAL A 62 10.57 -1.48 -2.65
N GLU A 63 11.77 -1.56 -2.08
CA GLU A 63 12.81 -2.49 -2.52
C GLU A 63 12.31 -3.95 -2.42
N PRO A 64 12.42 -4.77 -3.49
CA PRO A 64 11.82 -6.10 -3.52
C PRO A 64 12.25 -7.04 -2.38
N LYS A 65 13.49 -6.95 -1.93
CA LYS A 65 14.03 -7.76 -0.83
C LYS A 65 13.35 -7.41 0.49
N THR A 66 13.19 -6.11 0.76
CA THR A 66 12.45 -5.61 1.92
C THR A 66 10.98 -6.05 1.86
N ALA A 67 10.32 -5.92 0.71
CA ALA A 67 8.94 -6.37 0.51
C ALA A 67 8.76 -7.88 0.79
N ALA A 68 9.65 -8.71 0.23
CA ALA A 68 9.62 -10.16 0.44
C ALA A 68 9.85 -10.55 1.90
N LYS A 69 10.76 -9.86 2.59
CA LYS A 69 11.01 -10.08 4.03
C LYS A 69 9.74 -9.82 4.85
N VAL A 70 9.10 -8.66 4.67
CA VAL A 70 7.89 -8.28 5.44
C VAL A 70 6.72 -9.24 5.17
N LEU A 71 6.53 -9.66 3.91
CA LEU A 71 5.43 -10.55 3.53
C LEU A 71 5.63 -11.99 4.00
N SER A 72 6.88 -12.46 4.07
CA SER A 72 7.21 -13.81 4.55
C SER A 72 7.25 -13.90 6.07
N SER A 73 7.72 -12.85 6.76
CA SER A 73 7.75 -12.82 8.22
C SER A 73 6.35 -12.73 8.83
N ARG A 74 5.37 -12.20 8.05
CA ARG A 74 4.00 -11.93 8.52
C ARG A 74 3.99 -11.14 9.83
N ASN A 75 5.00 -10.27 10.01
CA ASN A 75 5.16 -9.46 11.21
C ASN A 75 4.45 -8.10 11.04
N ILE A 76 3.47 -7.83 11.90
CA ILE A 76 2.66 -6.60 11.89
C ILE A 76 3.53 -5.37 12.16
N GLU A 77 4.51 -5.48 13.04
CA GLU A 77 5.40 -4.37 13.40
C GLU A 77 6.30 -3.98 12.22
N GLU A 78 6.84 -4.96 11.49
CA GLU A 78 7.64 -4.71 10.29
C GLU A 78 6.79 -4.03 9.20
N LEU A 79 5.51 -4.43 9.05
CA LEU A 79 4.58 -3.78 8.13
C LEU A 79 4.30 -2.31 8.53
N ALA A 80 4.11 -2.04 9.81
CA ALA A 80 3.90 -0.68 10.32
C ALA A 80 5.14 0.21 10.13
N ARG A 81 6.34 -0.32 10.38
CA ARG A 81 7.60 0.39 10.12
C ARG A 81 7.80 0.71 8.64
N LEU A 82 7.43 -0.22 7.76
CA LEU A 82 7.45 0.01 6.31
C LEU A 82 6.50 1.14 5.92
N ALA A 83 5.28 1.16 6.46
CA ALA A 83 4.31 2.22 6.23
C ALA A 83 4.86 3.59 6.65
N ALA A 84 5.46 3.69 7.85
CA ALA A 84 6.05 4.93 8.35
C ALA A 84 7.20 5.45 7.46
N THR A 85 8.01 4.54 6.90
CA THR A 85 9.12 4.89 6.00
C THR A 85 8.61 5.44 4.66
N LEU A 86 7.45 5.01 4.18
CA LEU A 86 6.84 5.50 2.94
C LEU A 86 6.16 6.87 3.08
N SER A 87 5.83 7.28 4.30
CA SER A 87 5.25 8.60 4.59
C SER A 87 6.29 9.66 5.01
N ALA A 88 7.55 9.27 5.19
CA ALA A 88 8.66 10.14 5.57
C ALA A 88 9.32 10.78 4.34
#